data_AF-A0AAQ0A068-F1
#
_entry.id   AF-A0AAQ0A068-F1
#
_cell.length_a   1.000
_cell.length_b   1.000
_cell.length_c   1.000
_cell.angle_alpha   90.00
_cell.angle_beta   90.00
_cell.angle_gamma   90.00
#
_symmetry.space_group_name_H-M   'P 1'
#
loop_
_entity.id
_entity.type
_entity.pdbx_description
1 polymer ?
#
loop_
_entity_poly.entity_id
_entity_poly.type
_entity_poly.pdbx_seq_one_letter_code
_entity_poly.pdbx_strand_id
1 'polypeptide(L)' 'MARNRRRATCSCYTHNPFISRPAAANRKILIDALTRAGFTNYPSEWWHWSFGDRYWAVMQNESHAIYGPVDESMLDEASR' A
#
# COMPACT_ATOMS: atom_id res chain seq x y z
N MET A 1 38.51 4.81 12.26
CA MET A 1 37.70 4.03 11.29
C MET A 1 36.22 4.29 11.53
N ALA A 2 35.64 5.34 10.95
CA ALA A 2 34.21 5.61 11.05
C ALA A 2 33.49 4.79 9.97
N ARG A 3 32.67 3.81 10.37
CA ARG A 3 31.85 3.03 9.43
C ARG A 3 30.82 3.98 8.79
N ASN A 4 31.03 4.28 7.51
CA ASN A 4 30.09 4.93 6.61
C ASN A 4 28.80 4.10 6.52
N ARG A 5 27.89 4.24 7.48
CA ARG A 5 26.52 3.72 7.37
C ARG A 5 25.71 4.72 6.55
N ARG A 6 25.83 4.66 5.22
CA ARG A 6 24.78 5.17 4.34
C ARG A 6 23.50 4.47 4.79
N ARG A 7 22.55 5.20 5.39
CA ARG A 7 21.22 4.66 5.70
C ARG A 7 20.65 4.18 4.37
N ALA A 8 20.67 2.87 4.13
CA ALA A 8 19.91 2.26 3.06
C ALA A 8 18.44 2.41 3.47
N THR A 9 17.83 3.54 3.13
CA THR A 9 16.38 3.69 3.20
C THR A 9 15.82 2.62 2.28
N CYS A 10 15.13 1.64 2.86
CA CYS A 10 14.50 0.55 2.13
C CYS A 10 13.72 1.10 0.94
N SER A 11 13.94 0.57 -0.27
CA SER A 11 13.21 0.95 -1.48
C SER A 11 11.70 0.72 -1.36
N CYS A 12 11.24 0.08 -0.28
CA CYS A 12 9.83 -0.16 0.03
C CYS A 12 9.01 1.12 0.24
N TYR A 13 9.52 2.17 0.89
CA TYR A 13 8.72 3.37 1.17
C TYR A 13 8.18 4.02 -0.10
N THR A 14 6.89 4.39 -0.10
CA THR A 14 6.21 5.02 -1.24
C THR A 14 6.93 6.28 -1.70
N HIS A 15 7.17 7.20 -0.78
CA HIS A 15 7.87 8.47 -1.02
C HIS A 15 9.36 8.37 -0.66
N ASN A 16 10.08 7.44 -1.30
CA ASN A 16 11.52 7.31 -1.12
C ASN A 16 12.29 8.23 -2.09
N PRO A 17 13.07 9.22 -1.60
CA PRO A 17 13.79 10.16 -2.46
C PRO A 17 15.05 9.55 -3.12
N PHE A 18 15.45 8.33 -2.74
CA PHE A 18 16.68 7.68 -3.19
C PHE A 18 16.46 6.62 -4.29
N ILE A 19 15.25 6.55 -4.87
CA ILE A 19 14.96 5.67 -6.01
C ILE A 19 15.25 6.36 -7.35
N SER A 20 15.33 5.58 -8.43
CA SER A 20 15.55 6.13 -9.76
C SER A 20 14.36 7.01 -10.21
N ARG A 21 14.62 8.00 -11.08
CA ARG A 21 13.57 8.86 -11.65
C ARG A 21 12.44 8.05 -12.33
N PRO A 22 12.73 7.00 -13.13
CA PRO A 22 11.67 6.15 -13.68
C PRO A 22 10.85 5.44 -12.60
N ALA A 23 11.48 4.94 -11.53
CA ALA A 23 10.75 4.30 -10.44
C ALA A 23 9.82 5.30 -9.72
N ALA A 24 10.28 6.53 -9.47
CA ALA A 24 9.45 7.58 -8.90
C ALA A 24 8.27 7.95 -9.81
N ALA A 25 8.50 8.05 -11.12
CA ALA A 25 7.45 8.34 -12.10
C ALA A 25 6.39 7.22 -12.14
N ASN A 26 6.82 5.96 -12.15
CA ASN A 26 5.90 4.81 -12.14
C ASN A 26 5.07 4.76 -10.85
N ARG A 27 5.69 5.04 -9.69
CA ARG A 27 4.96 5.14 -8.42
C ARG A 27 3.95 6.28 -8.42
N LYS A 28 4.29 7.42 -9.03
CA LYS A 28 3.34 8.52 -9.17
C LYS A 28 2.13 8.11 -10.01
N ILE A 29 2.32 7.39 -11.13
CA ILE A 29 1.21 6.88 -11.95
C ILE A 29 0.30 5.98 -11.11
N LEU A 30 0.88 5.05 -10.35
CA LEU A 30 0.14 4.16 -9.48
C LEU A 30 -0.66 4.93 -8.42
N ILE A 31 -0.01 5.92 -7.78
CA ILE A 31 -0.64 6.76 -6.77
C ILE A 31 -1.84 7.51 -7.34
N ASP A 32 -1.63 8.18 -8.47
CA ASP A 32 -2.64 8.97 -9.13
C ASP A 32 -3.83 8.09 -9.56
N ALA A 33 -3.58 6.91 -10.13
CA ALA A 33 -4.62 6.01 -10.60
C ALA A 33 -5.44 5.41 -9.46
N LEU A 34 -4.79 4.84 -8.46
CA LEU A 34 -5.45 4.09 -7.40
C LEU A 34 -6.12 5.00 -6.37
N THR A 35 -5.54 6.16 -6.07
CA THR A 35 -6.21 7.16 -5.22
C THR A 35 -7.51 7.65 -5.87
N ARG A 36 -7.52 7.90 -7.19
CA ARG A 36 -8.75 8.26 -7.92
C ARG A 36 -9.79 7.15 -7.93
N ALA A 37 -9.36 5.89 -7.92
CA ALA A 37 -10.25 4.74 -7.81
C ALA A 37 -10.74 4.47 -6.37
N GLY A 38 -10.31 5.28 -5.39
CA GLY A 38 -10.74 5.19 -4.00
C GLY A 38 -9.88 4.27 -3.13
N PHE A 39 -8.73 3.79 -3.60
CA PHE A 39 -7.80 3.01 -2.80
C PHE A 39 -6.90 3.90 -1.93
N THR A 40 -6.45 3.36 -0.81
CA THR A 40 -5.47 4.01 0.08
C THR A 40 -4.12 3.30 0.01
N ASN A 41 -3.03 4.05 -0.13
CA ASN A 41 -1.68 3.50 -0.13
C ASN A 41 -1.10 3.35 1.28
N TYR A 42 -0.26 2.33 1.47
CA TYR A 42 0.57 2.18 2.66
C TYR A 42 1.92 2.92 2.52
N PRO A 43 2.26 3.91 3.36
CA PRO A 43 3.46 4.73 3.16
C PRO A 43 4.80 3.96 3.20
N SER A 44 4.88 2.84 3.92
CA SER A 44 6.10 2.03 4.03
C SER A 44 6.25 0.99 2.92
N GLU A 45 5.22 0.74 2.12
CA GLU A 45 5.20 -0.29 1.08
C GLU A 45 4.52 0.26 -0.19
N TRP A 46 5.31 0.67 -1.18
CA TRP A 46 4.80 1.34 -2.38
C TRP A 46 3.83 0.48 -3.21
N TRP A 47 3.93 -0.84 -3.10
CA TRP A 47 3.06 -1.81 -3.77
C TRP A 47 1.78 -2.12 -2.98
N HIS A 48 1.71 -1.73 -1.71
CA HIS A 48 0.59 -2.08 -0.84
C HIS A 48 -0.52 -1.04 -0.98
N TRP A 49 -1.71 -1.53 -1.33
CA TRP A 49 -2.92 -0.75 -1.48
C TRP A 49 -4.08 -1.45 -0.78
N SER A 50 -4.95 -0.65 -0.19
CA SER A 50 -6.04 -1.09 0.65
C SER A 50 -7.34 -0.48 0.15
N PHE A 51 -8.40 -1.29 0.09
CA PHE A 51 -9.74 -0.87 -0.31
C PHE A 51 -10.79 -1.67 0.44
N GLY A 52 -11.70 -0.98 1.11
CA GLY A 52 -12.82 -1.59 1.82
C GLY A 52 -12.44 -2.38 3.09
N ASP A 53 -11.16 -2.59 3.38
CA ASP A 53 -10.72 -3.21 4.64
C ASP A 53 -10.64 -2.19 5.80
N ARG A 54 -10.19 -2.67 6.98
CA ARG A 54 -10.07 -1.85 8.19
C ARG A 54 -9.10 -0.67 8.05
N TYR A 55 -7.97 -0.86 7.39
CA TYR A 55 -6.99 0.20 7.19
C TYR A 55 -7.55 1.27 6.26
N TRP A 56 -8.17 0.85 5.16
CA TRP A 56 -8.89 1.76 4.26
C TRP A 56 -9.94 2.58 5.01
N ALA A 57 -10.78 1.94 5.83
CA ALA A 57 -11.83 2.65 6.57
C ALA A 57 -11.26 3.72 7.51
N VAL A 58 -10.19 3.40 8.24
CA VAL A 58 -9.51 4.38 9.10
C VAL A 58 -8.95 5.55 8.30
N MET A 59 -8.28 5.27 7.18
CA MET A 59 -7.63 6.32 6.39
C MET A 59 -8.61 7.20 5.61
N GLN A 60 -9.73 6.63 5.17
CA GLN A 60 -10.81 7.36 4.50
C GLN A 60 -11.78 8.02 5.49
N ASN A 61 -11.57 7.85 6.79
CA ASN A 61 -12.44 8.33 7.86
C ASN A 61 -13.89 7.81 7.72
N GLU A 62 -14.01 6.54 7.34
CA GLU A 62 -15.26 5.81 7.27
C GLU A 62 -15.59 5.16 8.62
N SER A 63 -16.88 5.01 8.91
CA SER A 63 -17.33 4.43 10.18
C SER A 63 -17.03 2.93 10.33
N HIS A 64 -16.93 2.20 9.21
CA HIS A 64 -16.66 0.78 9.17
C HIS A 64 -16.01 0.35 7.85
N ALA A 65 -15.36 -0.81 7.87
CA ALA A 65 -14.87 -1.48 6.67
C ALA A 65 -16.04 -2.02 5.84
N ILE A 66 -15.91 -1.96 4.51
CA ILE A 66 -16.84 -2.59 3.55
C ILE A 66 -16.75 -4.12 3.68
N TYR A 67 -15.52 -4.63 3.80
CA TYR A 67 -15.23 -6.05 3.89
C TYR A 67 -14.81 -6.42 5.31
N GLY A 68 -15.49 -7.42 5.85
CA GLY A 68 -15.15 -8.06 7.12
C GLY A 68 -14.14 -9.19 6.94
N PRO A 69 -13.64 -9.77 8.05
CA PRO A 69 -12.88 -11.00 7.99
C PRO A 69 -13.75 -12.11 7.39
N VAL A 70 -13.14 -12.96 6.57
CA VAL A 70 -13.75 -14.18 6.05
C VAL A 70 -13.22 -15.37 6.84
N ASP A 71 -14.09 -16.33 7.14
CA ASP A 71 -13.68 -17.63 7.67
C ASP A 71 -13.07 -18.47 6.54
N GLU A 72 -12.02 -19.22 6.82
CA GLU A 72 -11.35 -20.07 5.82
C GLU A 72 -12.32 -21.08 5.19
N SER A 73 -13.30 -21.59 5.95
CA SER A 73 -14.32 -22.52 5.44
C SER A 73 -15.16 -21.95 4.29
N MET A 74 -15.27 -20.62 4.19
CA MET A 74 -16.04 -19.96 3.12
C MET A 74 -15.25 -19.85 1.80
N LEU A 75 -13.92 -20.05 1.82
CA LEU A 75 -13.08 -19.99 0.62
C LEU A 75 -13.20 -21.27 -0.23
N ASP A 76 -13.43 -22.41 0.39
CA ASP A 76 -13.60 -23.71 -0.28
C ASP A 76 -14.89 -23.77 -1.12
N GLU A 77 -15.95 -23.08 -0.68
CA GLU A 77 -17.23 -23.03 -1.38
C GLU A 77 -17.19 -22.12 -2.62
N ALA A 78 -16.44 -21.01 -2.56
CA ALA A 78 -16.28 -20.09 -3.69
C ALA A 78 -15.28 -20.58 -4.75
N SER A 79 -14.51 -21.62 -4.43
CA SER A 79 -13.50 -22.23 -5.32
C SER A 79 -14.03 -23.46 -6.09
N ARG A 80 -15.31 -23.82 -5.88
CA ARG A 80 -16.04 -24.86 -6.66
C ARG A 80 -16.86 -24.22 -7.77
#